data_AF-B7AQ48-F1
#
_entry.id   AF-B7AQ48-F1
#
_cell.length_a   1.000
_cell.length_b   1.000
_cell.length_c   1.000
_cell.angle_alpha   90.00
_cell.angle_beta   90.00
_cell.angle_gamma   90.00
#
_symmetry.space_group_name_H-M   'P 1'
#
loop_
_entity.id
_entity.type
_entity.pdbx_description
1 polymer ?
#
loop_
_entity_poly.entity_id
_entity_poly.type
_entity_poly.pdbx_seq_one_letter_code
_entity_poly.pdbx_strand_id
1 'polypeptide(L)' 'MLGLITTKFPQLEDKEAVKARIYEAAQYVPLDRLYLSPQCGFASCEIGNKITEDEQWAKLALVKEIAEEVWG' A
#
# COMPACT_ATOMS: atom_id res chain seq x y z
N MET A 1 11.47 0.69 -2.42
CA MET A 1 10.09 1.11 -2.11
C MET A 1 9.14 0.20 -2.87
N LEU A 2 8.12 -0.34 -2.21
CA LEU A 2 7.19 -1.34 -2.73
C LEU A 2 5.79 -0.72 -2.86
N GLY A 3 5.35 -0.49 -4.09
CA GLY A 3 4.01 0.01 -4.41
C GLY A 3 2.97 -1.12 -4.40
N LEU A 4 2.52 -1.56 -3.24
CA LEU A 4 1.65 -2.75 -3.11
C LEU A 4 0.16 -2.41 -2.91
N ILE A 5 -0.16 -1.15 -2.66
CA ILE A 5 -1.53 -0.66 -2.47
C ILE A 5 -1.98 0.09 -3.73
N THR A 6 -3.04 -0.35 -4.40
CA THR A 6 -3.55 0.30 -5.61
C THR A 6 -4.31 1.58 -5.28
N THR A 7 -4.14 2.59 -6.15
CA THR A 7 -4.91 3.83 -6.12
C THR A 7 -6.00 3.88 -7.18
N LYS A 8 -6.20 2.78 -7.91
CA LYS A 8 -7.13 2.72 -9.05
C LYS A 8 -8.53 2.26 -8.67
N PHE A 9 -8.62 1.46 -7.61
CA PHE A 9 -9.85 0.80 -7.19
C PHE A 9 -10.11 1.08 -5.71
N PRO A 10 -11.39 1.24 -5.31
CA PRO A 10 -11.75 1.61 -3.93
C PRO A 10 -11.53 0.47 -2.92
N GLN A 11 -11.47 -0.77 -3.38
CA GLN A 11 -11.32 -1.95 -2.51
C GLN A 11 -9.99 -1.90 -1.75
N LEU A 12 -10.06 -2.17 -0.46
CA LEU A 12 -8.88 -2.35 0.38
C LEU A 12 -8.19 -3.68 0.06
N GLU A 13 -6.88 -3.63 0.08
CA GLU A 13 -6.02 -4.76 -0.14
C GLU A 13 -6.06 -5.71 1.06
N ASP A 14 -5.90 -7.00 0.79
CA ASP A 14 -5.71 -7.99 1.85
C ASP A 14 -4.37 -7.73 2.54
N LYS A 15 -4.45 -7.42 3.84
CA LYS A 15 -3.31 -7.10 4.70
C LYS A 15 -2.27 -8.21 4.74
N GLU A 16 -2.72 -9.47 4.87
CA GLU A 16 -1.82 -10.63 4.95
C GLU A 16 -1.14 -10.88 3.62
N ALA A 17 -1.86 -10.69 2.51
CA ALA A 17 -1.28 -10.80 1.18
C ALA A 17 -0.19 -9.74 0.92
N VAL A 18 -0.40 -8.50 1.38
CA VAL A 18 0.59 -7.42 1.27
C VAL A 18 1.82 -7.73 2.13
N LYS A 19 1.64 -8.16 3.37
CA LYS A 19 2.77 -8.57 4.25
C LYS A 19 3.58 -9.72 3.64
N ALA A 20 2.92 -10.74 3.10
CA ALA A 20 3.59 -11.85 2.44
C ALA A 20 4.48 -11.38 1.28
N ARG A 21 4.00 -10.42 0.47
CA ARG A 21 4.78 -9.80 -0.61
C ARG A 21 5.97 -8.97 -0.10
N ILE A 22 5.83 -8.29 1.03
CA ILE A 22 6.94 -7.57 1.67
C ILE A 22 8.03 -8.56 2.11
N TYR A 23 7.66 -9.65 2.78
CA TYR A 23 8.62 -10.65 3.25
C TYR A 23 9.28 -11.43 2.11
N GLU A 24 8.58 -11.65 1.01
CA GLU A 24 9.20 -12.18 -0.21
C GLU A 24 10.24 -11.21 -0.77
N ALA A 25 9.93 -9.91 -0.87
CA ALA A 25 10.91 -8.90 -1.29
C ALA A 25 12.11 -8.85 -0.31
N ALA A 26 11.89 -9.13 0.97
CA ALA A 26 12.92 -9.20 2.00
C ALA A 26 13.93 -10.33 1.78
N GLN A 27 13.61 -11.33 0.93
CA GLN A 27 14.56 -12.36 0.51
C GLN A 27 15.67 -11.82 -0.40
N TYR A 28 15.42 -10.69 -1.08
CA TYR A 28 16.35 -10.09 -2.05
C TYR A 28 17.02 -8.83 -1.51
N VAL A 29 16.32 -8.06 -0.68
CA VAL A 29 16.80 -6.81 -0.09
C VAL A 29 16.51 -6.82 1.40
N PRO A 30 17.46 -6.46 2.28
CA PRO A 30 17.21 -6.38 3.71
C PRO A 30 15.93 -5.59 4.07
N LEU A 31 15.15 -6.11 5.02
CA LEU A 31 13.84 -5.55 5.39
C LEU A 31 13.92 -4.08 5.85
N ASP A 32 15.00 -3.70 6.52
CA ASP A 32 15.31 -2.33 6.97
C ASP A 32 15.56 -1.33 5.82
N ARG A 33 15.71 -1.83 4.59
CA ARG A 33 15.85 -1.03 3.36
C ARG A 33 14.60 -1.05 2.49
N LEU A 34 13.55 -1.73 2.94
CA LEU A 34 12.25 -1.77 2.26
C LEU A 34 11.29 -0.78 2.92
N TYR A 35 10.36 -0.28 2.11
CA TYR A 35 9.34 0.70 2.50
C TYR A 35 8.07 0.39 1.73
N LEU A 36 6.91 0.47 2.38
CA LEU A 36 5.60 0.31 1.75
C LEU A 36 5.06 1.66 1.26
N SER A 37 4.47 1.67 0.07
CA SER A 37 3.76 2.84 -0.46
C SER A 37 2.54 2.41 -1.31
N PRO A 38 1.65 3.35 -1.63
CA PRO A 38 0.74 3.18 -2.76
C PRO A 38 1.52 3.00 -4.08
N GLN A 39 0.85 2.42 -5.08
CA GLN A 39 1.35 2.20 -6.43
C GLN A 39 1.62 3.50 -7.19
N CYS A 40 0.78 4.51 -6.96
CA CYS A 40 0.89 5.83 -7.55
C CYS A 40 0.29 6.87 -6.58
N GLY A 41 0.35 8.15 -6.92
CA GLY A 41 -0.43 9.17 -6.21
C GLY A 41 -1.92 9.06 -6.51
N PHE A 42 -2.74 9.71 -5.68
CA PHE A 42 -4.20 9.84 -5.90
C PHE A 42 -4.57 10.99 -6.85
N ALA A 43 -3.58 11.76 -7.33
CA ALA A 43 -3.81 12.92 -8.21
C ALA A 43 -4.47 12.59 -9.56
N SER A 44 -4.39 11.34 -10.03
CA SER A 44 -4.97 10.90 -11.31
C SER A 44 -6.38 10.32 -11.19
N CYS A 45 -7.02 10.41 -10.02
CA CYS A 45 -8.37 9.89 -9.78
C CYS A 45 -9.47 10.57 -10.60
N GLU A 46 -9.27 11.81 -11.09
CA GLU A 46 -10.28 12.54 -11.87
C GLU A 46 -10.64 11.92 -13.23
N ILE A 47 -9.74 11.17 -13.87
CA ILE A 47 -9.91 10.77 -15.28
C ILE A 47 -10.36 9.31 -15.46
N GLY A 48 -10.51 8.53 -14.37
CA GLY A 48 -11.04 7.16 -14.51
C GLY A 48 -11.07 6.29 -13.25
N ASN A 49 -10.38 6.70 -12.18
CA ASN A 49 -10.35 5.96 -10.92
C ASN A 49 -11.20 6.70 -9.88
N LYS A 50 -12.52 6.52 -9.96
CA LYS A 50 -13.45 7.11 -8.99
C LYS A 50 -13.27 6.42 -7.64
N ILE A 51 -12.42 7.00 -6.80
CA ILE A 51 -12.34 6.70 -5.38
C ILE A 51 -12.72 7.96 -4.61
N THR A 52 -13.44 7.80 -3.50
CA THR A 52 -13.80 8.91 -2.62
C THR A 52 -12.62 9.33 -1.75
N GLU A 53 -12.72 10.49 -1.11
CA GLU A 53 -11.72 10.91 -0.11
C GLU A 53 -11.63 9.92 1.05
N ASP A 54 -12.76 9.40 1.53
CA ASP A 54 -12.78 8.40 2.60
C ASP A 54 -12.04 7.11 2.20
N GLU A 55 -12.18 6.68 0.95
CA GLU A 55 -11.45 5.51 0.42
C GLU A 55 -9.95 5.78 0.30
N GLN A 56 -9.55 7.01 -0.05
CA GLN A 56 -8.14 7.42 -0.03
C GLN A 56 -7.57 7.35 1.38
N TRP A 57 -8.28 7.89 2.37
CA TRP A 57 -7.87 7.82 3.78
C TRP A 57 -7.84 6.40 4.32
N ALA A 58 -8.81 5.55 3.95
CA ALA A 58 -8.81 4.15 4.34
C ALA A 58 -7.58 3.41 3.78
N LYS A 59 -7.17 3.71 2.55
CA LYS A 59 -5.93 3.16 1.96
C LYS A 59 -4.67 3.66 2.66
N LEU A 60 -4.61 4.94 3.02
CA LEU A 60 -3.48 5.48 3.79
C LEU A 60 -3.42 4.89 5.20
N ALA A 61 -4.56 4.68 5.85
CA ALA A 61 -4.65 4.00 7.13
C ALA A 61 -4.16 2.56 7.03
N LEU A 62 -4.54 1.82 5.98
CA LEU A 62 -4.04 0.47 5.71
C LEU A 62 -2.52 0.43 5.52
N VAL A 63 -1.95 1.38 4.75
CA VAL A 63 -0.49 1.50 4.59
C VAL A 63 0.18 1.69 5.95
N LYS A 64 -0.36 2.58 6.79
CA LYS A 64 0.17 2.85 8.12
C LYS A 64 0.10 1.61 9.02
N GLU A 65 -1.04 0.94 9.07
CA GLU A 65 -1.25 -0.27 9.88
C GLU A 65 -0.26 -1.37 9.49
N ILE A 66 -0.10 -1.65 8.20
CA ILE A 66 0.88 -2.64 7.72
C ILE A 66 2.31 -2.20 8.07
N ALA A 67 2.60 -0.91 7.94
CA ALA A 67 3.94 -0.41 8.24
C ALA A 67 4.29 -0.57 9.73
N GLU A 68 3.35 -0.30 10.62
CA GLU A 68 3.50 -0.52 12.07
C GLU A 68 3.65 -2.01 12.40
N GLU A 69 2.92 -2.91 11.75
CA GLU A 69 3.06 -4.36 11.98
C GLU A 69 4.40 -4.93 11.49
N VAL A 70 4.98 -4.36 10.43
CA VAL A 70 6.21 -4.89 9.80
C VAL A 70 7.48 -4.24 10.34
N TRP A 71 7.46 -2.94 10.63
CA TRP A 71 8.63 -2.15 11.03
C TRP A 71 8.50 -1.45 12.39
N GLY A 72 7.35 -1.53 13.05
CA GLY A 72 7.12 -0.96 14.39
C GLY A 72 7.69 -1.76 15.54
#